data_AF-A0A059X355-F1
#
_entry.id   AF-A0A059X355-F1
#
_cell.length_a   1.000
_cell.length_b   1.000
_cell.length_c   1.000
_cell.angle_alpha   90.00
_cell.angle_beta   90.00
_cell.angle_gamma   90.00
#
_symmetry.space_group_name_H-M   'P 1'
#
loop_
_entity.id
_entity.type
_entity.pdbx_description
1 polymer ?
#
loop_
_entity_poly.entity_id
_entity_poly.type
_entity_poly.pdbx_seq_one_letter_code
_entity_poly.pdbx_strand_id
1 'polypeptide(L)'
;LSGKPRWNMQRPEHITEQEWCKVLGRDADNLDHMILSHNITEHFLKRDDGSLGIGDTERNILRMAAVCHDWGESYNPETGLGGDISYESKTPEDSVQELEMFRTVFDHIFGEVDVKTKLLIEATIFKKDSKLGMVFDSIERIGYLRVAIIAYESSKKTQDPVLKGNLEWLAAGTLSNQILSLMEYAADYTPVQEYLEAVGPSINEMFEHINSDTFA
;
A
#
# COMPACT_ATOMS: atom_id res chain seq x y z
N LEU A 1 -10.56 -2.88 -11.03
CA LEU A 1 -10.35 -2.17 -9.76
C LEU A 1 -11.64 -1.99 -8.95
N SER A 2 -12.81 -1.76 -9.55
CA SER A 2 -14.08 -1.77 -8.78
C SER A 2 -14.47 -3.20 -8.37
N GLY A 3 -14.50 -3.48 -7.07
CA GLY A 3 -14.93 -4.76 -6.51
C GLY A 3 -14.00 -5.23 -5.39
N LYS A 4 -14.60 -5.58 -4.24
CA LYS A 4 -14.01 -5.87 -2.92
C LYS A 4 -13.05 -4.77 -2.41
N PRO A 5 -13.37 -4.11 -1.28
CA PRO A 5 -12.47 -3.11 -0.71
C PRO A 5 -11.16 -3.76 -0.23
N ARG A 6 -10.08 -2.97 -0.14
CA ARG A 6 -8.83 -3.43 0.49
C ARG A 6 -9.10 -3.80 1.94
N TRP A 7 -8.29 -4.73 2.48
CA TRP A 7 -8.40 -5.19 3.88
C TRP A 7 -9.72 -5.88 4.21
N ASN A 8 -10.44 -6.37 3.19
CA ASN A 8 -11.78 -6.93 3.37
C ASN A 8 -11.80 -8.21 4.23
N MET A 9 -10.66 -8.90 4.42
CA MET A 9 -10.58 -10.04 5.35
C MET A 9 -10.82 -9.63 6.81
N GLN A 10 -10.51 -8.38 7.16
CA GLN A 10 -10.72 -7.83 8.50
C GLN A 10 -12.07 -7.13 8.63
N ARG A 11 -12.86 -7.01 7.55
CA ARG A 11 -14.21 -6.42 7.62
C ARG A 11 -15.18 -7.40 8.29
N PRO A 12 -15.83 -7.04 9.42
CA PRO A 12 -16.89 -7.88 9.98
C PRO A 12 -18.05 -8.06 9.00
N GLU A 13 -18.71 -9.22 9.01
CA GLU A 13 -19.77 -9.55 8.04
C GLU A 13 -20.93 -8.53 8.04
N HIS A 14 -21.25 -7.96 9.20
CA HIS A 14 -22.33 -6.99 9.37
C HIS A 14 -21.96 -5.55 8.98
N ILE A 15 -20.68 -5.25 8.73
CA ILE A 15 -20.23 -3.94 8.26
C ILE A 15 -20.23 -3.95 6.74
N THR A 16 -20.99 -3.07 6.10
CA THR A 16 -21.04 -3.00 4.62
C THR A 16 -19.70 -2.50 4.03
N GLU A 17 -19.46 -2.75 2.74
CA GLU A 17 -18.27 -2.23 2.04
C GLU A 17 -18.17 -0.70 2.14
N GLN A 18 -19.30 0.00 2.02
CA GLN A 18 -19.34 1.46 2.15
C GLN A 18 -18.96 1.93 3.56
N GLU A 19 -19.39 1.23 4.60
CA GLU A 19 -19.01 1.55 5.98
C GLU A 19 -17.54 1.26 6.22
N TRP A 20 -17.01 0.17 5.67
CA TRP A 20 -15.59 -0.17 5.74
C TRP A 20 -14.71 0.92 5.11
N CYS A 21 -15.07 1.41 3.92
CA CYS A 21 -14.39 2.53 3.28
C CYS A 21 -14.52 3.85 4.08
N LYS A 22 -15.57 4.03 4.87
CA LYS A 22 -15.67 5.19 5.80
C LYS A 22 -14.74 5.05 7.00
N VAL A 23 -14.54 3.83 7.50
CA VAL A 23 -13.67 3.54 8.65
C VAL A 23 -12.20 3.72 8.28
N LEU A 24 -11.75 3.08 7.20
CA LEU A 24 -10.34 3.14 6.77
C LEU A 24 -10.03 4.31 5.81
N GLY A 25 -11.07 4.96 5.30
CA GLY A 25 -10.94 6.05 4.34
C GLY A 25 -10.59 5.57 2.94
N ARG A 26 -10.00 6.49 2.15
CA ARG A 26 -9.68 6.32 0.73
C ARG A 26 -8.81 5.10 0.40
N ASP A 27 -8.07 4.59 1.39
CA ASP A 27 -7.20 3.44 1.17
C ASP A 27 -7.98 2.13 1.10
N ALA A 28 -9.17 2.02 1.69
CA ALA A 28 -9.98 0.82 1.55
C ALA A 28 -10.70 0.72 0.18
N ASP A 29 -10.68 1.77 -0.63
CA ASP A 29 -11.23 1.76 -1.98
C ASP A 29 -10.10 1.69 -3.01
N ASN A 30 -10.08 0.66 -3.86
CA ASN A 30 -8.97 0.42 -4.79
C ASN A 30 -8.74 1.56 -5.80
N LEU A 31 -9.80 2.27 -6.20
CA LEU A 31 -9.67 3.38 -7.16
C LEU A 31 -9.13 4.63 -6.46
N ASP A 32 -9.66 4.92 -5.28
CA ASP A 32 -9.21 6.04 -4.47
C ASP A 32 -7.80 5.82 -3.89
N HIS A 33 -7.41 4.57 -3.67
CA HIS A 33 -6.07 4.17 -3.24
C HIS A 33 -5.00 4.66 -4.23
N MET A 34 -5.20 4.53 -5.55
CA MET A 34 -4.24 5.05 -6.54
C MET A 34 -3.97 6.55 -6.40
N ILE A 35 -5.01 7.34 -6.10
CA ILE A 35 -4.88 8.79 -5.88
C ILE A 35 -4.13 9.06 -4.57
N LEU A 36 -4.40 8.27 -3.53
CA LEU A 36 -3.69 8.37 -2.26
C LEU A 36 -2.21 8.00 -2.41
N SER A 37 -1.89 6.88 -3.06
CA SER A 37 -0.52 6.44 -3.35
C SER A 37 0.25 7.50 -4.12
N HIS A 38 -0.34 8.09 -5.16
CA HIS A 38 0.26 9.23 -5.87
C HIS A 38 0.54 10.43 -4.95
N ASN A 39 -0.38 10.78 -4.06
CA ASN A 39 -0.17 11.88 -3.12
C ASN A 39 0.94 11.58 -2.11
N ILE A 40 1.03 10.34 -1.63
CA ILE A 40 2.12 9.90 -0.76
C ILE A 40 3.45 10.01 -1.51
N THR A 41 3.53 9.53 -2.75
CA THR A 41 4.70 9.69 -3.62
C THR A 41 5.08 11.15 -3.79
N GLU A 42 4.12 12.03 -4.05
CA GLU A 42 4.39 13.48 -4.18
C GLU A 42 4.95 14.09 -2.90
N HIS A 43 4.40 13.74 -1.74
CA HIS A 43 4.89 14.21 -0.46
C HIS A 43 6.28 13.65 -0.12
N PHE A 44 6.52 12.38 -0.46
CA PHE A 44 7.80 11.70 -0.29
C PHE A 44 8.89 12.37 -1.12
N LEU A 45 8.64 12.57 -2.41
CA LEU A 45 9.58 13.19 -3.35
C LEU A 45 9.87 14.67 -3.03
N LYS A 46 8.93 15.39 -2.41
CA LYS A 46 9.15 16.77 -1.95
C LYS A 46 10.06 16.88 -0.74
N ARG A 47 10.12 15.82 0.07
CA ARG A 47 11.00 15.72 1.25
C ARG A 47 12.36 15.12 0.94
N ASP A 48 12.55 14.58 -0.27
CA ASP A 48 13.84 14.09 -0.70
C ASP A 48 14.83 15.25 -0.83
N ASP A 49 15.87 15.21 0.01
CA ASP A 49 17.01 16.13 0.08
C ASP A 49 18.17 15.70 -0.84
N GLY A 50 17.99 14.63 -1.62
CA GLY A 50 18.99 14.02 -2.48
C GLY A 50 19.41 12.63 -2.01
N SER A 51 18.96 12.17 -0.83
CA SER A 51 19.21 10.83 -0.28
C SER A 51 18.78 9.70 -1.21
N LEU A 52 17.73 9.89 -2.02
CA LEU A 52 17.30 8.89 -3.00
C LEU A 52 18.25 8.72 -4.19
N GLY A 53 19.09 9.74 -4.47
CA GLY A 53 20.01 9.74 -5.60
C GLY A 53 19.33 9.62 -6.98
N ILE A 54 18.07 10.04 -7.11
CA ILE A 54 17.26 9.93 -8.34
C ILE A 54 17.10 11.27 -9.08
N GLY A 55 17.06 11.21 -10.42
CA GLY A 55 16.78 12.36 -11.28
C GLY A 55 15.30 12.54 -11.64
N ASP A 56 14.98 13.60 -12.40
CA ASP A 56 13.59 13.96 -12.77
C ASP A 56 12.86 12.86 -13.56
N THR A 57 13.59 12.15 -14.44
CA THR A 57 13.00 11.04 -15.20
C THR A 57 12.56 9.91 -14.26
N GLU A 58 13.42 9.51 -13.33
CA GLU A 58 13.14 8.48 -12.32
C GLU A 58 11.98 8.92 -11.39
N ARG A 59 11.94 10.20 -11.00
CA ARG A 59 10.82 10.78 -10.23
C ARG A 59 9.49 10.68 -10.98
N ASN A 60 9.48 10.87 -12.30
CA ASN A 60 8.28 10.68 -13.12
C ASN A 60 7.88 9.20 -13.26
N ILE A 61 8.85 8.29 -13.30
CA ILE A 61 8.57 6.85 -13.24
C ILE A 61 7.89 6.48 -11.93
N LEU A 62 8.37 6.97 -10.78
CA LEU A 62 7.75 6.73 -9.47
C LEU A 62 6.31 7.25 -9.40
N ARG A 63 6.04 8.45 -9.93
CA ARG A 63 4.66 8.99 -10.02
C ARG A 63 3.76 8.10 -10.85
N MET A 64 4.26 7.61 -11.98
CA MET A 64 3.48 6.74 -12.84
C MET A 64 3.22 5.40 -12.15
N ALA A 65 4.25 4.79 -11.56
CA ALA A 65 4.12 3.56 -10.76
C ALA A 65 3.04 3.72 -9.68
N ALA A 66 3.01 4.84 -8.95
CA ALA A 66 2.01 5.10 -7.92
C ALA A 66 0.56 5.09 -8.43
N VAL A 67 0.32 5.48 -9.68
CA VAL A 67 -1.02 5.52 -10.29
C VAL A 67 -1.42 4.18 -10.93
N CYS A 68 -0.46 3.31 -11.22
CA CYS A 68 -0.70 2.09 -12.00
C CYS A 68 -0.28 0.77 -11.32
N HIS A 69 0.35 0.79 -10.15
CA HIS A 69 0.86 -0.42 -9.49
C HIS A 69 -0.20 -1.52 -9.33
N ASP A 70 -1.42 -1.17 -8.95
CA ASP A 70 -2.50 -2.15 -8.78
C ASP A 70 -3.31 -2.41 -10.04
N TRP A 71 -2.92 -1.91 -11.22
CA TRP A 71 -3.66 -2.23 -12.46
C TRP A 71 -3.69 -3.74 -12.74
N GLY A 72 -2.69 -4.49 -12.25
CA GLY A 72 -2.65 -5.95 -12.27
C GLY A 72 -3.79 -6.62 -11.50
N GLU A 73 -4.39 -5.94 -10.51
CA GLU A 73 -5.53 -6.43 -9.73
C GLU A 73 -6.89 -6.24 -10.45
N SER A 74 -6.86 -5.73 -11.68
CA SER A 74 -8.07 -5.56 -12.48
C SER A 74 -8.75 -6.89 -12.78
N TYR A 75 -10.08 -6.88 -12.79
CA TYR A 75 -10.86 -8.06 -13.08
C TYR A 75 -10.58 -8.57 -14.50
N ASN A 76 -10.21 -9.83 -14.61
CA ASN A 76 -10.06 -10.56 -15.86
C ASN A 76 -11.38 -11.33 -16.16
N PRO A 77 -12.15 -10.93 -17.17
CA PRO A 77 -13.40 -11.61 -17.53
C PRO A 77 -13.20 -13.01 -18.12
N GLU A 78 -12.01 -13.32 -18.67
CA GLU A 78 -11.72 -14.63 -19.27
C GLU A 78 -11.39 -15.68 -18.22
N THR A 79 -10.69 -15.29 -17.15
CA THR A 79 -10.34 -16.20 -16.04
C THR A 79 -11.30 -16.10 -14.86
N GLY A 80 -12.10 -15.03 -14.80
CA GLY A 80 -12.95 -14.72 -13.65
C GLY A 80 -12.18 -14.29 -12.40
N LEU A 81 -10.87 -14.02 -12.53
CA LEU A 81 -9.95 -13.68 -11.44
C LEU A 81 -9.70 -12.17 -11.39
N GLY A 82 -9.40 -11.64 -10.20
CA GLY A 82 -9.08 -10.23 -9.96
C GLY A 82 -9.50 -9.75 -8.57
N GLY A 83 -9.06 -8.56 -8.18
CA GLY A 83 -9.20 -7.99 -6.85
C GLY A 83 -7.95 -8.15 -5.99
N ASP A 84 -7.88 -7.34 -4.92
CA ASP A 84 -6.77 -7.31 -3.98
C ASP A 84 -6.57 -8.67 -3.29
N ILE A 85 -5.38 -9.25 -3.45
CA ILE A 85 -4.94 -10.47 -2.77
C ILE A 85 -4.04 -10.04 -1.63
N SER A 86 -4.50 -10.28 -0.40
CA SER A 86 -3.73 -9.94 0.78
C SER A 86 -2.35 -10.59 0.77
N TYR A 87 -1.34 -9.84 1.21
CA TYR A 87 0.07 -10.22 1.19
C TYR A 87 0.36 -11.66 1.64
N GLU A 88 -0.27 -12.11 2.73
CA GLU A 88 -0.06 -13.45 3.29
C GLU A 88 -0.64 -14.60 2.46
N SER A 89 -1.59 -14.30 1.56
CA SER A 89 -2.25 -15.27 0.69
C SER A 89 -1.72 -15.26 -0.74
N LYS A 90 -0.83 -14.31 -1.08
CA LYS A 90 -0.34 -14.10 -2.44
C LYS A 90 0.68 -15.16 -2.83
N THR A 91 0.43 -15.81 -3.97
CA THR A 91 1.31 -16.83 -4.53
C THR A 91 2.23 -16.26 -5.62
N PRO A 92 3.31 -16.98 -5.99
CA PRO A 92 4.13 -16.62 -7.15
C PRO A 92 3.31 -16.57 -8.45
N GLU A 93 2.36 -17.50 -8.62
CA GLU A 93 1.47 -17.56 -9.78
C GLU A 93 0.55 -16.33 -9.87
N ASP A 94 0.05 -15.83 -8.73
CA ASP A 94 -0.73 -14.59 -8.68
C ASP A 94 0.10 -13.41 -9.16
N SER A 95 1.37 -13.35 -8.75
CA SER A 95 2.28 -12.26 -9.15
C SER A 95 2.57 -12.27 -10.66
N VAL A 96 2.64 -13.45 -11.28
CA VAL A 96 2.78 -13.57 -12.74
C VAL A 96 1.51 -13.08 -13.44
N GLN A 97 0.33 -13.49 -12.95
CA GLN A 97 -0.95 -13.09 -13.52
C GLN A 97 -1.18 -11.58 -13.41
N GLU A 98 -0.88 -10.98 -12.26
CA GLU A 98 -0.96 -9.53 -12.08
C GLU A 98 -0.02 -8.78 -13.03
N LEU A 99 1.20 -9.28 -13.26
CA LEU A 99 2.13 -8.66 -14.20
C LEU A 99 1.59 -8.73 -15.65
N GLU A 100 1.02 -9.85 -16.07
CA GLU A 100 0.40 -10.00 -17.39
C GLU A 100 -0.82 -9.07 -17.56
N MET A 101 -1.66 -8.99 -16.52
CA MET A 101 -2.79 -8.07 -16.49
C MET A 101 -2.33 -6.61 -16.54
N PHE A 102 -1.33 -6.25 -15.73
CA PHE A 102 -0.73 -4.91 -15.72
C PHE A 102 -0.29 -4.52 -17.13
N ARG A 103 0.46 -5.39 -17.82
CA ARG A 103 0.92 -5.14 -19.20
C ARG A 103 -0.23 -4.94 -20.16
N THR A 104 -1.29 -5.76 -20.04
CA THR A 104 -2.49 -5.67 -20.88
C THR A 104 -3.22 -4.34 -20.70
N VAL A 105 -3.46 -3.93 -19.45
CA VAL A 105 -4.11 -2.65 -19.12
C VAL A 105 -3.24 -1.48 -19.58
N PHE A 106 -1.92 -1.56 -19.36
CA PHE A 106 -0.98 -0.53 -19.74
C PHE A 106 -0.98 -0.29 -21.26
N ASP A 107 -0.90 -1.36 -22.06
CA ASP A 107 -0.93 -1.29 -23.52
C ASP A 107 -2.30 -0.80 -24.03
N HIS A 108 -3.38 -1.14 -23.35
CA HIS A 108 -4.71 -0.66 -23.70
C HIS A 108 -4.85 0.86 -23.49
N ILE A 109 -4.35 1.39 -22.36
CA ILE A 109 -4.50 2.81 -21.99
C ILE A 109 -3.55 3.69 -22.81
N PHE A 110 -2.29 3.28 -22.96
CA PHE A 110 -1.26 4.13 -23.54
C PHE A 110 -0.87 3.76 -24.98
N GLY A 111 -1.29 2.60 -25.49
CA GLY A 111 -0.92 2.13 -26.81
C GLY A 111 0.57 1.86 -26.95
N GLU A 112 1.15 2.20 -28.10
CA GLU A 112 2.60 2.09 -28.33
C GLU A 112 3.36 3.19 -27.58
N VAL A 113 3.74 2.89 -26.34
CA VAL A 113 4.63 3.72 -25.52
C VAL A 113 6.08 3.32 -25.77
N ASP A 114 7.02 4.23 -25.45
CA ASP A 114 8.44 3.88 -25.40
C ASP A 114 8.65 2.64 -24.52
N VAL A 115 9.15 1.56 -25.13
CA VAL A 115 9.33 0.25 -24.50
C VAL A 115 10.22 0.37 -23.27
N LYS A 116 11.22 1.27 -23.31
CA LYS A 116 12.12 1.48 -22.17
C LYS A 116 11.37 2.10 -20.99
N THR A 117 10.53 3.12 -21.19
CA THR A 117 9.67 3.66 -20.12
C THR A 117 8.76 2.59 -19.52
N LYS A 118 8.08 1.78 -20.35
CA LYS A 118 7.22 0.69 -19.86
C LYS A 118 7.99 -0.29 -18.98
N LEU A 119 9.15 -0.75 -19.43
CA LEU A 119 9.99 -1.69 -18.68
C LEU A 119 10.54 -1.09 -17.37
N LEU A 120 10.79 0.22 -17.32
CA LEU A 120 11.21 0.90 -16.10
C LEU A 120 10.07 1.00 -15.08
N ILE A 121 8.85 1.32 -15.51
CA ILE A 121 7.67 1.35 -14.63
C ILE A 121 7.40 -0.06 -14.10
N GLU A 122 7.42 -1.07 -14.98
CA GLU A 122 7.26 -2.47 -14.60
C GLU A 122 8.32 -2.90 -13.56
N ALA A 123 9.59 -2.60 -13.81
CA ALA A 123 10.65 -2.91 -12.85
C ALA A 123 10.48 -2.16 -11.52
N THR A 124 9.95 -0.94 -11.54
CA THR A 124 9.68 -0.16 -10.33
C THR A 124 8.60 -0.80 -9.47
N ILE A 125 7.58 -1.40 -10.09
CA ILE A 125 6.46 -2.04 -9.37
C ILE A 125 6.82 -3.47 -8.92
N PHE A 126 7.39 -4.27 -9.83
CA PHE A 126 7.51 -5.73 -9.63
C PHE A 126 8.93 -6.19 -9.23
N LYS A 127 9.95 -5.32 -9.24
CA LYS A 127 11.34 -5.67 -8.85
C LYS A 127 11.82 -4.82 -7.67
N LYS A 128 11.45 -5.27 -6.47
CA LYS A 128 11.71 -4.58 -5.19
C LYS A 128 13.20 -4.47 -4.81
N ASP A 129 14.08 -5.21 -5.49
CA ASP A 129 15.53 -5.17 -5.33
C ASP A 129 16.23 -4.12 -6.22
N SER A 130 15.50 -3.54 -7.17
CA SER A 130 16.01 -2.45 -8.00
C SER A 130 16.00 -1.13 -7.24
N LYS A 131 16.87 -0.18 -7.61
CA LYS A 131 16.92 1.16 -6.98
C LYS A 131 15.54 1.83 -6.89
N LEU A 132 14.79 1.90 -7.99
CA LEU A 132 13.45 2.50 -7.98
C LEU A 132 12.42 1.61 -7.29
N GLY A 133 12.56 0.30 -7.39
CA GLY A 133 11.68 -0.64 -6.68
C GLY A 133 11.81 -0.53 -5.18
N MET A 134 13.02 -0.34 -4.63
CA MET A 134 13.23 -0.10 -3.20
C MET A 134 12.60 1.22 -2.74
N VAL A 135 12.77 2.29 -3.53
CA VAL A 135 12.13 3.59 -3.23
C VAL A 135 10.61 3.45 -3.26
N PHE A 136 10.07 2.78 -4.28
CA PHE A 136 8.63 2.58 -4.41
C PHE A 136 8.07 1.68 -3.30
N ASP A 137 8.76 0.59 -2.95
CA ASP A 137 8.38 -0.28 -1.83
C ASP A 137 8.32 0.53 -0.52
N SER A 138 9.29 1.41 -0.26
CA SER A 138 9.26 2.27 0.92
C SER A 138 8.04 3.20 0.97
N ILE A 139 7.58 3.69 -0.20
CA ILE A 139 6.38 4.52 -0.33
C ILE A 139 5.12 3.70 -0.05
N GLU A 140 5.01 2.49 -0.60
CA GLU A 140 3.88 1.58 -0.32
C GLU A 140 3.80 1.24 1.17
N ARG A 141 4.95 0.97 1.80
CA ARG A 141 5.04 0.68 3.25
C ARG A 141 4.61 1.85 4.12
N ILE A 142 4.90 3.09 3.72
CA ILE A 142 4.34 4.29 4.37
C ILE A 142 2.82 4.29 4.27
N GLY A 143 2.27 3.93 3.09
CA GLY A 143 0.83 3.75 2.88
C GLY A 143 0.23 2.73 3.84
N TYR A 144 0.83 1.54 3.93
CA TYR A 144 0.41 0.48 4.86
C TYR A 144 0.39 0.96 6.32
N LEU A 145 1.49 1.55 6.80
CA LEU A 145 1.57 2.05 8.17
C LEU A 145 0.53 3.15 8.45
N ARG A 146 0.22 4.00 7.46
CA ARG A 146 -0.84 5.01 7.58
C ARG A 146 -2.21 4.35 7.81
N VAL A 147 -2.52 3.26 7.13
CA VAL A 147 -3.77 2.50 7.34
C VAL A 147 -3.82 1.92 8.74
N ALA A 148 -2.72 1.34 9.22
CA ALA A 148 -2.63 0.78 10.57
C ALA A 148 -2.97 1.84 11.65
N ILE A 149 -2.40 3.04 11.51
CA ILE A 149 -2.68 4.17 12.40
C ILE A 149 -4.17 4.54 12.34
N ILE A 150 -4.76 4.64 11.14
CA ILE A 150 -6.20 4.95 10.98
C ILE A 150 -7.08 3.86 11.61
N ALA A 151 -6.73 2.58 11.42
CA ALA A 151 -7.47 1.47 11.98
C ALA A 151 -7.44 1.50 13.51
N TYR A 152 -6.28 1.70 14.11
CA TYR A 152 -6.13 1.85 15.56
C TYR A 152 -6.91 3.07 16.11
N GLU A 153 -6.79 4.23 15.46
CA GLU A 153 -7.57 5.42 15.86
C GLU A 153 -9.08 5.20 15.75
N SER A 154 -9.52 4.35 14.83
CA SER A 154 -10.93 4.00 14.65
C SER A 154 -11.40 2.96 15.67
N SER A 155 -10.53 2.03 16.08
CA SER A 155 -10.83 1.04 17.13
C SER A 155 -11.14 1.71 18.47
N LYS A 156 -10.44 2.81 18.78
CA LYS A 156 -10.68 3.65 19.97
C LYS A 156 -12.05 4.34 19.97
N LYS A 157 -12.68 4.52 18.81
CA LYS A 157 -13.92 5.30 18.63
C LYS A 157 -15.17 4.44 18.51
N THR A 158 -15.03 3.22 18.01
CA THR A 158 -16.17 2.31 17.83
C THR A 158 -16.63 1.71 19.16
N GLN A 159 -17.93 1.48 19.29
CA GLN A 159 -18.53 0.73 20.41
C GLN A 159 -18.80 -0.73 20.04
N ASP A 160 -18.58 -1.10 18.78
CA ASP A 160 -18.74 -2.47 18.30
C ASP A 160 -17.48 -3.28 18.64
N PRO A 161 -17.59 -4.30 19.52
CA PRO A 161 -16.44 -5.07 19.98
C PRO A 161 -15.80 -5.92 18.87
N VAL A 162 -16.57 -6.39 17.88
CA VAL A 162 -16.05 -7.20 16.77
C VAL A 162 -15.27 -6.30 15.82
N LEU A 163 -15.85 -5.15 15.45
CA LEU A 163 -15.14 -4.17 14.62
C LEU A 163 -13.88 -3.65 15.32
N LYS A 164 -13.95 -3.38 16.62
CA LYS A 164 -12.81 -2.95 17.42
C LYS A 164 -11.66 -3.97 17.32
N GLY A 165 -11.93 -5.24 17.65
CA GLY A 165 -10.90 -6.29 17.64
C GLY A 165 -10.30 -6.49 16.25
N ASN A 166 -11.10 -6.45 15.19
CA ASN A 166 -10.60 -6.59 13.83
C ASN A 166 -9.70 -5.41 13.39
N LEU A 167 -10.01 -4.18 13.80
CA LEU A 167 -9.18 -3.01 13.53
C LEU A 167 -7.85 -3.06 14.29
N GLU A 168 -7.86 -3.54 15.55
CA GLU A 168 -6.65 -3.76 16.35
C GLU A 168 -5.77 -4.86 15.73
N TRP A 169 -6.38 -5.94 15.23
CA TRP A 169 -5.68 -6.98 14.46
C TRP A 169 -5.04 -6.45 13.18
N LEU A 170 -5.74 -5.60 12.41
CA LEU A 170 -5.20 -4.97 11.21
C LEU A 170 -3.96 -4.13 11.57
N ALA A 171 -4.07 -3.30 12.61
CA ALA A 171 -2.98 -2.45 13.07
C ALA A 171 -1.77 -3.29 13.51
N ALA A 172 -1.95 -4.33 14.32
CA ALA A 172 -0.86 -5.21 14.74
C ALA A 172 -0.21 -5.98 13.59
N GLY A 173 -1.02 -6.57 12.71
CA GLY A 173 -0.51 -7.31 11.56
C GLY A 173 0.39 -6.43 10.71
N THR A 174 -0.04 -5.20 10.46
CA THR A 174 0.74 -4.21 9.70
C THR A 174 2.01 -3.77 10.45
N LEU A 175 1.94 -3.51 11.76
CA LEU A 175 3.13 -3.15 12.53
C LEU A 175 4.18 -4.26 12.51
N SER A 176 3.73 -5.51 12.63
CA SER A 176 4.61 -6.68 12.68
C SER A 176 5.42 -6.91 11.40
N ASN A 177 4.91 -6.48 10.24
CA ASN A 177 5.51 -6.76 8.94
C ASN A 177 6.04 -5.52 8.19
N GLN A 178 5.69 -4.29 8.61
CA GLN A 178 6.14 -3.06 7.94
C GLN A 178 7.24 -2.31 8.69
N ILE A 179 7.24 -2.30 10.04
CA ILE A 179 8.10 -1.40 10.81
C ILE A 179 9.59 -1.68 10.61
N LEU A 180 10.00 -2.95 10.60
CA LEU A 180 11.41 -3.31 10.45
C LEU A 180 11.98 -2.83 9.11
N SER A 181 11.27 -3.07 8.00
CA SER A 181 11.70 -2.59 6.68
C SER A 181 11.69 -1.07 6.59
N LEU A 182 10.71 -0.39 7.21
CA LEU A 182 10.72 1.08 7.25
C LEU A 182 11.91 1.63 8.06
N MET A 183 12.31 0.97 9.15
CA MET A 183 13.51 1.34 9.91
C MET A 183 14.79 1.13 9.10
N GLU A 184 14.87 0.07 8.31
CA GLU A 184 15.98 -0.15 7.38
C GLU A 184 16.03 0.97 6.32
N TYR A 185 14.90 1.27 5.68
CA TYR A 185 14.83 2.37 4.71
C TYR A 185 15.10 3.74 5.31
N ALA A 186 14.75 3.97 6.59
CA ALA A 186 15.03 5.23 7.26
C ALA A 186 16.53 5.51 7.44
N ALA A 187 17.38 4.49 7.36
CA ALA A 187 18.83 4.69 7.37
C ALA A 187 19.35 5.31 6.07
N ASP A 188 18.64 5.09 4.95
CA ASP A 188 19.08 5.48 3.61
C ASP A 188 18.24 6.62 3.01
N TYR A 189 16.95 6.73 3.39
CA TYR A 189 15.98 7.65 2.78
C TYR A 189 15.44 8.65 3.80
N THR A 190 15.87 9.91 3.70
CA THR A 190 15.43 11.02 4.56
C THR A 190 13.89 11.12 4.67
N PRO A 191 13.11 10.98 3.59
CA PRO A 191 11.65 11.04 3.69
C PRO A 191 11.03 9.94 4.57
N VAL A 192 11.64 8.75 4.64
CA VAL A 192 11.17 7.66 5.50
C VAL A 192 11.49 7.96 6.96
N GLN A 193 12.71 8.43 7.24
CA GLN A 193 13.11 8.86 8.58
C GLN A 193 12.16 9.93 9.12
N GLU A 194 11.95 11.01 8.37
CA GLU A 194 11.06 12.10 8.78
C GLU A 194 9.62 11.61 9.03
N TYR A 195 9.13 10.68 8.20
CA TYR A 195 7.81 10.10 8.38
C TYR A 195 7.72 9.32 9.70
N LEU A 196 8.67 8.41 9.97
CA LEU A 196 8.70 7.61 11.20
C LEU A 196 8.84 8.47 12.46
N GLU A 197 9.65 9.52 12.42
CA GLU A 197 9.77 10.48 13.53
C GLU A 197 8.43 11.19 13.80
N ALA A 198 7.73 11.61 12.75
CA ALA A 198 6.45 12.29 12.87
C ALA A 198 5.33 11.40 13.44
N VAL A 199 5.30 10.12 13.08
CA VAL A 199 4.27 9.17 13.56
C VAL A 199 4.72 8.33 14.76
N GLY A 200 5.94 8.51 15.24
CA GLY A 200 6.53 7.76 16.35
C GLY A 200 5.65 7.68 17.61
N PRO A 201 5.00 8.78 18.06
CA PRO A 201 4.07 8.71 19.19
C PRO A 201 2.91 7.73 18.97
N SER A 202 2.31 7.71 17.77
CA SER A 202 1.22 6.77 17.45
C SER A 202 1.71 5.33 17.38
N ILE A 203 2.92 5.09 16.85
CA ILE A 203 3.53 3.76 16.83
C ILE A 203 3.74 3.23 18.25
N ASN A 204 4.31 4.06 19.13
CA ASN A 204 4.56 3.69 20.52
C ASN A 204 3.25 3.38 21.26
N GLU A 205 2.23 4.22 21.09
CA GLU A 205 0.90 4.01 21.70
C GLU A 205 0.30 2.66 21.24
N MET A 206 0.39 2.34 19.95
CA MET A 206 -0.07 1.06 19.42
C MET A 206 0.68 -0.13 20.02
N PHE A 207 2.01 -0.06 20.18
CA PHE A 207 2.78 -1.15 20.82
C PHE A 207 2.44 -1.33 22.31
N GLU A 208 2.10 -0.27 23.02
CA GLU A 208 1.71 -0.34 24.43
C GLU A 208 0.31 -0.99 24.59
N HIS A 209 -0.61 -0.67 23.69
CA HIS A 209 -2.02 -1.07 23.80
C HIS A 209 -2.32 -2.40 23.11
N ILE A 210 -1.75 -2.63 21.93
CA ILE A 210 -1.97 -3.86 21.16
C ILE A 210 -0.89 -4.87 21.55
N ASN A 211 -1.19 -5.64 22.58
CA ASN A 211 -0.29 -6.65 23.15
C ASN A 211 -0.90 -8.05 23.08
N SER A 212 -0.21 -9.05 23.61
CA SER A 212 -0.67 -10.45 23.61
C SER A 212 -2.07 -10.63 24.18
N ASP A 213 -2.50 -9.78 25.11
CA ASP A 213 -3.80 -9.86 25.76
C ASP A 213 -4.93 -9.30 24.88
N THR A 214 -4.58 -8.52 23.84
CA THR A 214 -5.53 -8.04 22.82
C THR A 214 -6.02 -9.18 21.91
N PHE A 215 -5.26 -10.27 21.86
CA PHE A 215 -5.45 -11.38 20.94
C PHE A 215 -5.71 -12.73 21.63
N ALA A 216 -5.82 -12.71 22.96
CA ALA A 216 -6.17 -13.85 23.81
C ALA A 216 -7.68 -14.06 23.91
#